data_AF-A0A378N2Y7-F1
#
_entry.id   AF-A0A378N2Y7-F1
#
_cell.length_a   1.000
_cell.length_b   1.000
_cell.length_c   1.000
_cell.angle_alpha   90.00
_cell.angle_beta   90.00
_cell.angle_gamma   90.00
#
_symmetry.space_group_name_H-M   'P 1'
#
loop_
_entity.id
_entity.type
_entity.pdbx_description
1 polymer ?
#
loop_
_entity_poly.entity_id
_entity_poly.type
_entity_poly.pdbx_seq_one_letter_code
_entity_poly.pdbx_strand_id
1 'polypeptide(L)' 'MLDIVLYEPEIPQNSGNIIRLCANCGFRLHMIEPFGFGWDDKKLRRSGWIITNLWIFKNIKILKISLSVLSLNACSP' A
#
# COMPACT_ATOMS: atom_id res chain seq x y z
N MET A 1 -9.48 13.17 2.04
CA MET A 1 -8.96 12.30 0.97
C MET A 1 -8.73 10.92 1.57
N LEU A 2 -9.03 9.84 0.86
CA LEU A 2 -8.90 8.47 1.39
C LEU A 2 -7.48 7.96 1.17
N ASP A 3 -6.93 7.34 2.21
CA ASP A 3 -5.60 6.73 2.22
C ASP A 3 -5.77 5.22 2.43
N ILE A 4 -5.21 4.42 1.52
CA ILE A 4 -5.31 2.96 1.55
C ILE A 4 -4.04 2.40 2.20
N VAL A 5 -4.20 1.47 3.13
CA VAL A 5 -3.08 0.85 3.85
C VAL A 5 -3.10 -0.65 3.66
N LEU A 6 -2.01 -1.21 3.15
CA LEU A 6 -1.76 -2.64 3.08
C LEU A 6 -0.82 -3.04 4.22
N TYR A 7 -1.37 -3.81 5.17
CA TYR A 7 -0.60 -4.39 6.26
C TYR A 7 -0.05 -5.75 5.83
N GLU A 8 1.26 -5.92 5.90
CA GLU A 8 1.98 -7.19 5.64
C GLU A 8 1.47 -7.95 4.40
N PRO A 9 1.50 -7.34 3.20
CA PRO A 9 0.96 -7.96 2.01
C PRO A 9 1.73 -9.23 1.62
N GLU A 10 1.03 -10.35 1.55
CA GLU A 10 1.62 -11.65 1.24
C GLU A 10 1.58 -11.99 -0.27
N ILE A 11 0.53 -11.55 -0.98
CA ILE A 11 0.28 -11.93 -2.37
C ILE A 11 0.61 -10.76 -3.32
N PRO A 12 1.60 -10.90 -4.22
CA PRO A 12 2.03 -9.81 -5.10
C PRO A 12 0.94 -9.39 -6.10
N GLN A 13 0.09 -10.32 -6.55
CA GLN A 13 -1.03 -10.04 -7.44
C GLN A 13 -2.04 -9.08 -6.82
N ASN A 14 -2.39 -9.29 -5.55
CA ASN A 14 -3.35 -8.43 -4.84
C ASN A 14 -2.78 -7.02 -4.68
N SER A 15 -1.52 -6.93 -4.26
CA SER A 15 -0.79 -5.66 -4.15
C SER A 15 -0.76 -4.92 -5.49
N GLY A 16 -0.43 -5.61 -6.59
CA GLY A 16 -0.42 -5.02 -7.93
C GLY A 16 -1.78 -4.49 -8.39
N ASN A 17 -2.86 -5.22 -8.11
CA ASN A 17 -4.22 -4.77 -8.45
C ASN A 17 -4.63 -3.52 -7.65
N ILE A 18 -4.30 -3.49 -6.36
CA ILE A 18 -4.60 -2.34 -5.48
C ILE A 18 -3.76 -1.13 -5.87
N ILE A 19 -2.49 -1.31 -6.19
CA ILE A 19 -1.63 -0.24 -6.74
C ILE A 19 -2.29 0.37 -7.98
N ARG A 20 -2.76 -0.46 -8.92
CA ARG A 20 -3.41 0.04 -10.14
C ARG A 20 -4.71 0.77 -9.86
N LEU A 21 -5.50 0.30 -8.89
CA LEU A 21 -6.71 0.99 -8.45
C LEU A 21 -6.39 2.36 -7.85
N CYS A 22 -5.36 2.44 -7.00
CA CYS A 22 -4.90 3.71 -6.43
C CYS A 22 -4.38 4.67 -7.51
N ALA A 23 -3.69 4.15 -8.54
CA ALA A 23 -3.18 4.94 -9.67
C ALA A 23 -4.33 5.59 -10.45
N ASN A 24 -5.38 4.82 -10.73
CA ASN A 24 -6.52 5.27 -11.51
C ASN A 24 -7.45 6.20 -10.72
N CYS A 25 -7.57 5.99 -9.41
CA CYS A 25 -8.44 6.80 -8.55
C CYS A 25 -7.74 7.99 -7.88
N GLY A 26 -6.42 8.09 -7.98
CA GLY A 26 -5.63 9.14 -7.32
C GLY A 26 -5.55 8.99 -5.80
N PHE A 27 -5.75 7.78 -5.26
CA PHE A 27 -5.60 7.51 -3.83
C PHE A 27 -4.14 7.34 -3.44
N ARG A 28 -3.80 7.70 -2.20
CA ARG A 28 -2.48 7.41 -1.62
C ARG A 28 -2.49 5.99 -1.09
N LEU A 29 -1.41 5.26 -1.38
CA LEU A 29 -1.25 3.87 -0.96
C LEU A 29 -0.06 3.78 -0.02
N HIS A 30 -0.28 3.14 1.11
CA HIS A 30 0.74 2.92 2.13
C HIS A 30 0.92 1.41 2.30
N MET A 31 2.15 0.91 2.19
CA MET A 31 2.46 -0.50 2.38
C MET A 31 3.33 -0.66 3.62
N ILE A 32 2.99 -1.62 4.47
CA ILE A 32 3.70 -1.90 5.72
C ILE A 32 4.45 -3.23 5.58
N GLU A 33 5.75 -3.20 5.82
CA GLU A 33 6.62 -4.38 5.90
C GLU A 33 6.30 -5.24 7.15
N PRO A 34 6.60 -6.54 7.15
CA PRO A 34 7.26 -7.32 6.08
C PRO A 34 6.35 -7.66 4.89
N PHE A 35 6.94 -7.68 3.69
CA PHE A 35 6.26 -8.18 2.49
C PHE A 35 6.50 -9.69 2.36
N GLY A 36 5.45 -10.44 1.99
CA GLY A 36 5.58 -11.86 1.65
C GLY A 36 6.21 -12.13 0.27
N PHE A 37 6.56 -11.08 -0.48
CA PHE A 37 7.16 -11.15 -1.81
C PHE A 37 8.31 -10.15 -1.97
N GLY A 38 9.17 -10.42 -2.95
CA GLY A 38 10.25 -9.52 -3.32
C GLY A 38 9.73 -8.24 -3.98
N TRP A 39 10.26 -7.10 -3.58
CA TRP A 39 9.83 -5.78 -4.09
C TRP A 39 9.97 -5.62 -5.61
N ASP A 40 10.97 -6.30 -6.20
CA ASP A 40 11.27 -6.26 -7.63
C ASP A 40 10.47 -7.29 -8.45
N ASP A 41 9.35 -7.78 -7.90
CA ASP A 41 8.47 -8.69 -8.63
C ASP A 41 8.00 -8.04 -9.94
N LYS A 42 8.17 -8.75 -11.06
CA LYS A 42 7.73 -8.32 -12.40
C LYS A 42 6.27 -7.89 -12.42
N LYS A 43 5.45 -8.39 -11.49
CA LYS A 43 4.04 -8.01 -11.33
C LYS A 43 3.86 -6.61 -10.73
N LEU A 44 4.65 -6.23 -9.72
CA LEU A 44 4.63 -4.88 -9.15
C LEU A 44 5.21 -3.84 -10.11
N ARG A 45 6.26 -4.18 -10.85
CA ARG A 45 6.78 -3.26 -11.88
C ARG A 45 5.76 -2.89 -12.95
N ARG A 46 4.83 -3.80 -13.26
CA ARG A 46 3.76 -3.58 -14.25
C ARG A 46 2.51 -2.92 -13.69
N SER A 47 2.37 -2.78 -12.37
CA SER A 47 1.17 -2.19 -11.77
C SER A 47 1.13 -0.66 -11.82
N GLY A 48 2.16 -0.02 -12.39
CA GLY A 48 2.22 1.44 -12.50
C GLY A 48 2.62 2.12 -11.19
N TRP A 49 3.38 1.42 -10.33
CA TRP A 49 3.81 1.94 -9.03
C TRP A 49 4.56 3.30 -9.13
N ILE A 50 5.22 3.60 -10.26
CA ILE A 50 5.84 4.91 -10.50
C ILE A 50 4.84 6.08 -10.47
N ILE A 51 3.58 5.84 -10.83
CA ILE A 51 2.55 6.88 -10.95
C ILE A 51 1.79 7.05 -9.62
N THR A 52 1.75 6.02 -8.77
CA THR A 52 1.07 6.12 -7.47
C THR A 52 1.93 6.84 -6.45
N ASN A 53 1.30 7.69 -5.63
CA ASN A 53 1.88 8.20 -4.41
C ASN A 53 1.98 7.08 -3.36
N LEU A 54 2.93 6.15 -3.57
CA LEU A 54 3.19 5.05 -2.66
C LEU A 54 4.17 5.45 -1.56
N TRP A 55 3.86 5.06 -0.33
CA TRP A 55 4.78 5.12 0.79
C TRP A 55 4.98 3.74 1.41
N ILE A 56 6.22 3.37 1.67
CA ILE A 56 6.58 2.11 2.33
C ILE A 56 7.00 2.42 3.77
N PHE A 57 6.42 1.71 4.73
CA PHE A 57 6.71 1.86 6.14
C PHE A 57 7.13 0.53 6.75
N LYS A 58 8.04 0.60 7.73
CA LYS A 58 8.46 -0.59 8.48
C LYS A 58 7.45 -1.05 9.53
N ASN A 59 6.55 -0.18 9.95
CA ASN A 59 5.60 -0.47 11.00
C ASN A 59 4.40 0.48 10.98
N ILE A 60 3.24 0.00 11.45
CA ILE A 60 2.01 0.77 11.59
C ILE A 60 2.15 1.97 12.54
N LYS A 61 3.07 1.92 13.52
CA LYS A 61 3.38 3.06 14.39
C LYS A 61 3.92 4.24 13.59
N ILE A 62 4.80 3.97 12.62
CA ILE A 62 5.40 5.01 11.77
C ILE A 62 4.34 5.61 10.85
N LEU A 63 3.45 4.77 10.30
CA LEU A 63 2.30 5.22 9.53
C LEU A 63 1.42 6.20 10.33
N LYS A 64 1.04 5.83 11.57
CA LYS A 64 0.19 6.68 12.43
C LYS A 64 0.83 8.04 12.72
N ILE A 65 2.14 8.07 12.93
CA ILE A 65 2.90 9.32 13.13
C ILE A 65 2.92 10.15 11.84
N SER A 66 3.13 9.49 10.69
CA SER A 66 3.25 10.16 9.38
C SER A 66 1.94 10.73 8.85
N LEU A 67 0.79 10.12 9.15
CA LEU A 67 -0.50 10.50 8.57
C LEU A 67 -1.41 11.29 9.52
N SER A 68 -1.00 11.56 10.77
CA SER A 68 -1.86 12.25 11.77
C SER A 68 -3.30 11.69 11.77
N VAL A 69 -3.43 10.36 11.74
CA VAL A 69 -4.67 9.66 11.40
C VAL A 69 -5.71 9.83 12.51
N LEU A 70 -6.85 10.45 12.18
CA LEU A 70 -8.00 10.65 13.08
C LEU A 70 -8.92 9.42 13.21
N SER A 71 -8.90 8.50 12.23
CA SER A 71 -9.71 7.27 12.23
C SER A 71 -9.09 6.22 11.28
N LEU A 72 -8.92 4.99 11.77
CA LEU A 72 -8.44 3.83 11.01
C LEU A 72 -9.57 2.81 10.95
N ASN A 73 -10.19 2.66 9.79
CA ASN A 73 -11.18 1.63 9.56
C ASN A 73 -10.47 0.41 8.96
N ALA A 74 -10.38 -0.67 9.72
CA ALA A 74 -9.83 -1.94 9.26
C ALA A 74 -10.96 -2.75 8.60
N CYS A 75 -10.72 -3.22 7.38
CA CYS A 75 -11.55 -4.28 6.80
C CYS A 75 -11.04 -5.60 7.38
N SER A 76 -11.81 -6.22 8.27
CA SER A 76 -11.55 -7.57 8.78
C SER A 76 -11.57 -8.59 7.61
N PRO A 77 -10.88 -9.74 7.73
CA PRO A 77 -11.02 -10.83 6.77
C PRO A 77 -12.44 -11.39 6.68
#